data_AF-V4TBG6-F1
#
_entry.id   AF-V4TBG6-F1
#
_cell.length_a   1.000
_cell.length_b   1.000
_cell.length_c   1.000
_cell.angle_alpha   90.00
_cell.angle_beta   90.00
_cell.angle_gamma   90.00
#
_symmetry.space_group_name_H-M   'P 1'
#
loop_
_entity.id
_entity.type
_entity.pdbx_description
1 polymer ?
#
loop_
_entity_poly.entity_id
_entity_poly.type
_entity_poly.pdbx_seq_one_letter_code
_entity_poly.pdbx_strand_id
1 'polypeptide(L)'
;MWALFMRTIEDIGLKAMEHSSILVPVLLAFLRDGDSRVAGKSIVCGTNFFCRVLEEITMQFRWHGKVERWLEELWTWMVRFKDAVFAIALEPGLVGTKLLALKFLETHVLLFTSDSNDFENFTKEGSKQTFNISWLSGGHPFLDPVSLTSEANRMLGTLMDLLQSACNLPGSVIITVVNCLNSLCRE
;
A
#
# COMPACT_ATOMS: atom_id res chain seq x y z
N MET A 1 22.83 -4.42 -10.01
CA MET A 1 23.23 -3.38 -9.03
C MET A 1 22.01 -2.79 -8.32
N TRP A 2 21.00 -2.28 -9.04
CA TRP A 2 19.75 -1.73 -8.45
C TRP A 2 18.89 -2.72 -7.63
N ALA A 3 18.80 -3.98 -8.05
CA ALA A 3 18.04 -5.00 -7.31
C ALA A 3 18.65 -5.34 -5.94
N LEU A 4 19.97 -5.21 -5.78
CA LEU A 4 20.65 -5.39 -4.51
C LEU A 4 20.37 -4.21 -3.59
N PHE A 5 20.45 -2.98 -4.12
CA PHE A 5 20.13 -1.76 -3.37
C PHE A 5 18.71 -1.77 -2.79
N MET A 6 17.71 -2.14 -3.59
CA MET A 6 16.31 -2.22 -3.11
C MET A 6 16.10 -3.30 -2.04
N ARG A 7 16.82 -4.42 -2.15
CA ARG A 7 16.78 -5.48 -1.13
C ARG A 7 17.48 -5.06 0.17
N THR A 8 18.55 -4.28 0.06
CA THR A 8 19.23 -3.67 1.21
C THR A 8 18.35 -2.59 1.85
N ILE A 9 17.60 -1.81 1.05
CA ILE A 9 16.59 -0.84 1.54
C ILE A 9 15.49 -1.54 2.33
N GLU A 10 15.00 -2.69 1.86
CA GLU A 10 13.99 -3.47 2.56
C GLU A 10 14.51 -3.99 3.91
N ASP A 11 15.75 -4.51 3.96
CA ASP A 11 16.33 -5.04 5.21
C ASP A 11 16.79 -3.93 6.19
N ILE A 12 17.26 -2.78 5.69
CA ILE A 12 17.66 -1.61 6.51
C ILE A 12 16.42 -0.86 6.99
N GLY A 13 15.42 -0.64 6.14
CA GLY A 13 14.17 0.04 6.48
C GLY A 13 13.41 -0.67 7.59
N LEU A 14 13.50 -2.01 7.67
CA LEU A 14 12.89 -2.83 8.73
C LEU A 14 13.66 -2.81 10.06
N LYS A 15 14.97 -2.51 10.07
CA LYS A 15 15.81 -2.50 11.29
C LYS A 15 16.09 -1.09 11.83
N ALA A 16 15.90 -0.06 11.00
CA ALA A 16 16.14 1.34 11.34
C ALA A 16 15.10 2.24 10.67
N MET A 17 13.82 2.08 11.03
CA MET A 17 12.73 2.87 10.47
C MET A 17 12.93 4.40 10.65
N GLU A 18 13.61 4.85 11.70
CA GLU A 18 13.97 6.26 11.87
C GLU A 18 14.83 6.83 10.72
N HIS A 19 15.68 5.99 10.11
CA HIS A 19 16.54 6.36 8.97
C HIS A 19 15.87 6.11 7.60
N SER A 20 14.65 5.56 7.60
CA SER A 20 13.92 5.17 6.39
C SER A 20 13.18 6.34 5.71
N SER A 21 13.12 7.50 6.35
CA SER A 21 12.58 8.75 5.77
C SER A 21 13.27 9.19 4.48
N ILE A 22 14.52 8.77 4.27
CA ILE A 22 15.28 9.00 3.04
C ILE A 22 14.87 8.02 1.92
N LEU A 23 14.29 6.87 2.27
CA LEU A 23 13.99 5.79 1.33
C LEU A 23 12.75 6.08 0.49
N VAL A 24 11.71 6.67 1.07
CA VAL A 24 10.44 6.92 0.36
C VAL A 24 10.59 7.92 -0.80
N PRO A 25 11.34 9.03 -0.67
CA PRO A 25 11.67 9.89 -1.81
C PRO A 25 12.37 9.14 -2.96
N VAL A 26 13.24 8.17 -2.64
CA VAL A 26 13.93 7.34 -3.63
C VAL A 26 12.94 6.40 -4.32
N LEU A 27 12.05 5.76 -3.56
CA LEU A 27 10.97 4.94 -4.12
C LEU A 27 10.08 5.75 -5.06
N LEU A 28 9.69 6.96 -4.65
CA LEU A 28 8.92 7.91 -5.47
C LEU A 28 9.64 8.28 -6.78
N ALA A 29 10.95 8.50 -6.73
CA ALA A 29 11.73 8.76 -7.94
C ALA A 29 11.72 7.53 -8.87
N PHE A 30 11.89 6.33 -8.33
CA PHE A 30 11.87 5.09 -9.10
C PHE A 30 10.50 4.74 -9.69
N LEU A 31 9.38 5.24 -9.15
CA LEU A 31 8.07 5.09 -9.79
C LEU A 31 8.01 5.74 -11.18
N ARG A 32 8.83 6.78 -11.40
CA ARG A 32 8.91 7.53 -12.66
C ARG A 32 10.00 7.03 -13.59
N ASP A 33 10.64 5.91 -13.26
CA ASP A 33 11.69 5.32 -14.08
C ASP A 33 11.11 4.80 -15.42
N GLY A 34 11.86 4.98 -16.51
CA GLY A 34 11.46 4.49 -17.84
C GLY A 34 11.47 2.96 -17.94
N ASP A 35 12.21 2.28 -17.07
CA ASP A 35 12.21 0.82 -16.95
C ASP A 35 11.07 0.36 -16.01
N SER A 36 10.04 -0.25 -16.61
CA SER A 36 8.92 -0.88 -15.88
C SER A 36 9.35 -1.85 -14.77
N ARG A 37 10.53 -2.49 -14.87
CA ARG A 37 11.04 -3.39 -13.83
C ARG A 37 11.48 -2.63 -12.59
N VAL A 38 12.07 -1.45 -12.78
CA VAL A 38 12.50 -0.56 -11.69
C VAL A 38 11.27 0.02 -11.00
N ALA A 39 10.35 0.60 -11.77
CA ALA A 39 9.08 1.11 -11.25
C ALA A 39 8.29 0.01 -10.53
N GLY A 40 8.18 -1.17 -11.13
CA GLY A 40 7.51 -2.32 -10.52
C GLY A 40 8.14 -2.77 -9.20
N LYS A 41 9.48 -2.81 -9.12
CA LYS A 41 10.18 -3.12 -7.86
C LYS A 41 9.97 -2.04 -6.81
N SER A 42 9.89 -0.78 -7.21
CA SER A 42 9.55 0.33 -6.32
C SER A 42 8.15 0.16 -5.73
N ILE A 43 7.15 -0.21 -6.55
CA ILE A 43 5.79 -0.50 -6.07
C ILE A 43 5.82 -1.61 -5.03
N VAL A 44 6.42 -2.78 -5.35
CA VAL A 44 6.44 -3.92 -4.42
C VAL A 44 7.11 -3.57 -3.09
N CYS A 45 8.27 -2.91 -3.14
CA CYS A 45 8.99 -2.50 -1.93
C CYS A 45 8.18 -1.46 -1.13
N GLY A 46 7.61 -0.47 -1.80
CA GLY A 46 6.79 0.55 -1.18
C GLY A 46 5.47 0.02 -0.60
N THR A 47 4.87 -1.02 -1.19
CA THR A 47 3.71 -1.72 -0.61
C THR A 47 4.06 -2.32 0.75
N ASN A 48 5.13 -3.11 0.81
CA ASN A 48 5.58 -3.73 2.07
C ASN A 48 5.88 -2.66 3.12
N PHE A 49 6.54 -1.59 2.69
CA PHE A 49 6.92 -0.50 3.56
C PHE A 49 5.70 0.32 4.05
N PHE A 50 4.71 0.57 3.19
CA PHE A 50 3.43 1.19 3.56
C PHE A 50 2.73 0.43 4.69
N CYS A 51 2.58 -0.88 4.54
CA CYS A 51 1.93 -1.70 5.56
C CYS A 51 2.67 -1.64 6.91
N ARG A 52 4.01 -1.63 6.89
CA ARG A 52 4.84 -1.57 8.10
C ARG A 52 4.78 -0.21 8.79
N VAL A 53 4.82 0.88 8.01
CA VAL A 53 4.66 2.24 8.55
C VAL A 53 3.29 2.40 9.19
N LEU A 54 2.23 1.89 8.57
CA LEU A 54 0.89 1.92 9.13
C LEU A 54 0.79 1.12 10.43
N GLU A 55 1.33 -0.10 10.46
CA GLU A 55 1.45 -0.94 11.66
C GLU A 55 2.15 -0.18 12.80
N GLU A 56 3.33 0.38 12.54
CA GLU A 56 4.12 1.10 13.53
C GLU A 56 3.41 2.35 14.08
N ILE A 57 2.80 3.17 13.21
CA ILE A 57 2.02 4.36 13.63
C ILE A 57 0.94 3.95 14.63
N THR A 58 0.20 2.89 14.29
CA THR A 58 -0.92 2.45 15.11
C THR A 58 -0.47 1.80 16.42
N MET A 59 0.66 1.09 16.43
CA MET A 59 1.24 0.52 17.64
C MET A 59 1.79 1.60 18.58
N GLN A 60 2.54 2.58 18.07
CA GLN A 60 3.06 3.68 18.87
C GLN A 60 1.92 4.44 19.56
N PHE A 61 0.88 4.79 18.80
CA PHE A 61 -0.26 5.48 19.38
C PHE A 61 -1.01 4.62 20.40
N ARG A 62 -1.22 3.32 20.11
CA ARG A 62 -1.91 2.40 21.02
C ARG A 62 -1.17 2.23 22.35
N TRP A 63 0.14 2.07 22.34
CA TRP A 63 0.92 1.75 23.54
C TRP A 63 1.43 2.98 24.27
N HIS A 64 1.70 4.08 23.56
CA HIS A 64 2.31 5.27 24.12
C HIS A 64 1.40 6.51 24.09
N GLY A 65 0.24 6.44 23.42
CA GLY A 65 -0.68 7.56 23.28
C GLY A 65 -0.15 8.71 22.41
N LYS A 66 0.98 8.50 21.73
CA LYS A 66 1.66 9.50 20.90
C LYS A 66 2.34 8.81 19.72
N VAL A 67 2.52 9.57 18.64
CA VAL A 67 3.30 9.15 17.49
C VAL A 67 4.54 10.04 17.43
N GLU A 68 5.70 9.47 17.14
CA GLU A 68 6.92 10.25 17.02
C GLU A 68 6.94 11.06 15.73
N ARG A 69 7.49 12.28 15.80
CA ARG A 69 7.49 13.23 14.69
C ARG A 69 8.10 12.67 13.40
N TRP A 70 9.16 11.88 13.49
CA TRP A 70 9.79 11.28 12.31
C TRP A 70 8.83 10.32 11.58
N LEU A 71 7.94 9.66 12.32
CA LEU A 71 6.97 8.72 11.79
C LEU A 71 5.77 9.44 11.17
N GLU A 72 5.37 10.60 11.72
CA GLU A 72 4.42 11.52 11.07
C GLU A 72 4.96 12.07 9.74
N GLU A 73 6.23 12.48 9.72
CA GLU A 73 6.92 12.95 8.52
C GLU A 73 7.04 11.82 7.49
N LEU A 74 7.39 10.61 7.92
CA LEU A 74 7.43 9.41 7.09
C LEU A 74 6.07 9.07 6.50
N TRP A 75 5.00 9.15 7.30
CA TRP A 75 3.63 8.93 6.83
C TRP A 75 3.25 9.91 5.73
N THR A 76 3.60 11.18 5.87
CA THR A 76 3.37 12.20 4.84
C THR A 76 4.02 11.81 3.51
N TRP A 77 5.23 11.24 3.54
CA TRP A 77 5.86 10.68 2.35
C TRP A 77 5.15 9.45 1.80
N MET A 78 4.65 8.57 2.67
CA MET A 78 3.89 7.39 2.27
C MET A 78 2.55 7.74 1.61
N VAL A 79 1.88 8.81 2.06
CA VAL A 79 0.67 9.33 1.40
C VAL A 79 0.99 9.76 -0.03
N ARG A 80 2.10 10.48 -0.24
CA ARG A 80 2.54 10.86 -1.61
C ARG A 80 2.87 9.66 -2.47
N PHE A 81 3.51 8.64 -1.89
CA PHE A 81 3.79 7.39 -2.57
C PHE A 81 2.50 6.67 -2.98
N LYS A 82 1.53 6.54 -2.06
CA LYS A 82 0.19 5.99 -2.32
C LYS A 82 -0.48 6.70 -3.49
N ASP A 83 -0.52 8.03 -3.46
CA ASP A 83 -1.17 8.84 -4.51
C ASP A 83 -0.49 8.65 -5.87
N ALA A 84 0.84 8.56 -5.90
CA ALA A 84 1.59 8.29 -7.13
C ALA A 84 1.32 6.89 -7.69
N VAL A 85 1.20 5.87 -6.83
CA VAL A 85 0.87 4.51 -7.25
C VAL A 85 -0.58 4.43 -7.74
N PHE A 86 -1.52 5.14 -7.08
CA PHE A 86 -2.90 5.24 -7.56
C PHE A 86 -2.97 5.90 -8.93
N ALA A 87 -2.22 6.97 -9.18
CA ALA A 87 -2.14 7.57 -10.51
C ALA A 87 -1.69 6.53 -11.57
N ILE A 88 -0.66 5.73 -11.27
CA ILE A 88 -0.20 4.64 -12.17
C ILE A 88 -1.28 3.59 -12.42
N ALA A 89 -2.07 3.24 -11.39
CA ALA A 89 -3.15 2.26 -11.53
C ALA A 89 -4.26 2.76 -12.46
N LEU A 90 -4.56 4.06 -12.43
CA LEU A 90 -5.74 4.63 -13.07
C LEU A 90 -5.43 5.23 -14.45
N GLU A 91 -4.29 5.88 -14.61
CA GLU A 91 -3.89 6.54 -15.84
C GLU A 91 -3.42 5.55 -16.93
N PRO A 92 -3.40 5.96 -18.21
CA PRO A 92 -2.76 5.20 -19.28
C PRO A 92 -1.26 5.06 -19.04
N GLY A 93 -0.69 3.87 -19.25
CA GLY A 93 0.74 3.65 -19.02
C GLY A 93 1.19 2.23 -19.31
N LEU A 94 2.39 1.90 -18.85
CA LEU A 94 2.98 0.57 -19.03
C LEU A 94 2.17 -0.48 -18.28
N VAL A 95 1.66 -1.48 -19.01
CA VAL A 95 0.77 -2.52 -18.48
C VAL A 95 1.38 -3.20 -17.26
N GLY A 96 2.66 -3.61 -17.32
CA GLY A 96 3.31 -4.31 -16.21
C GLY A 96 3.30 -3.52 -14.90
N THR A 97 3.61 -2.23 -14.95
CA THR A 97 3.59 -1.35 -13.77
C THR A 97 2.16 -1.13 -13.27
N LYS A 98 1.19 -0.99 -14.20
CA LYS A 98 -0.24 -0.86 -13.88
C LYS A 98 -0.80 -2.07 -13.14
N LEU A 99 -0.39 -3.29 -13.49
CA LEU A 99 -0.84 -4.50 -12.77
C LEU A 99 -0.37 -4.49 -11.31
N LEU A 100 0.88 -4.07 -11.06
CA LEU A 100 1.42 -3.97 -9.70
C LEU A 100 0.76 -2.85 -8.91
N ALA A 101 0.45 -1.72 -9.56
CA ALA A 101 -0.27 -0.62 -8.94
C ALA A 101 -1.71 -1.01 -8.55
N LEU A 102 -2.39 -1.80 -9.39
CA LEU A 102 -3.71 -2.36 -9.04
C LEU A 102 -3.62 -3.32 -7.84
N LYS A 103 -2.54 -4.09 -7.72
CA LYS A 103 -2.29 -4.92 -6.52
C LYS A 103 -2.05 -4.08 -5.26
N PHE A 104 -1.35 -2.96 -5.36
CA PHE A 104 -1.24 -2.02 -4.24
C PHE A 104 -2.60 -1.43 -3.86
N LEU A 105 -3.42 -1.06 -4.84
CA LEU A 105 -4.78 -0.56 -4.60
C LEU A 105 -5.65 -1.60 -3.88
N GLU A 106 -5.62 -2.86 -4.32
CA GLU A 106 -6.28 -3.97 -3.61
C GLU A 106 -5.80 -4.07 -2.15
N THR A 107 -4.49 -4.07 -1.89
CA THR A 107 -3.93 -4.07 -0.53
C THR A 107 -4.45 -2.89 0.29
N HIS A 108 -4.52 -1.70 -0.29
CA HIS A 108 -5.06 -0.52 0.39
C HIS A 108 -6.52 -0.71 0.77
N VAL A 109 -7.36 -1.24 -0.13
CA VAL A 109 -8.77 -1.51 0.17
C VAL A 109 -8.88 -2.50 1.33
N LEU A 110 -8.16 -3.63 1.24
CA LEU A 110 -8.16 -4.67 2.28
C LEU A 110 -7.80 -4.11 3.66
N LEU A 111 -6.73 -3.31 3.77
CA LEU A 111 -6.29 -2.74 5.04
C LEU A 111 -7.39 -1.91 5.73
N PHE A 112 -8.28 -1.28 4.98
CA PHE A 112 -9.24 -0.32 5.51
C PHE A 112 -10.72 -0.73 5.40
N THR A 113 -11.01 -1.92 4.86
CA THR A 113 -12.38 -2.46 4.78
C THR A 113 -12.54 -3.83 5.42
N SER A 114 -11.46 -4.56 5.70
CA SER A 114 -11.55 -5.90 6.29
C SER A 114 -12.00 -5.84 7.75
N ASP A 115 -12.95 -6.72 8.10
CA ASP A 115 -13.33 -6.95 9.48
C ASP A 115 -12.26 -7.80 10.19
N SER A 116 -12.04 -7.51 11.46
CA SER A 116 -10.81 -7.82 12.20
C SER A 116 -10.41 -9.30 12.34
N ASN A 117 -11.17 -10.25 11.81
CA ASN A 117 -11.02 -11.67 12.13
C ASN A 117 -10.27 -12.51 11.08
N ASP A 118 -10.12 -12.06 9.82
CA ASP A 118 -9.69 -12.94 8.73
C ASP A 118 -8.30 -12.65 8.14
N PHE A 119 -7.61 -11.61 8.63
CA PHE A 119 -6.27 -11.24 8.17
C PHE A 119 -5.15 -12.22 8.58
N GLU A 120 -5.45 -13.28 9.35
CA GLU A 120 -4.48 -14.33 9.73
C GLU A 120 -3.94 -15.12 8.53
N ASN A 121 -4.61 -15.08 7.36
CA ASN A 121 -4.26 -15.91 6.21
C ASN A 121 -3.19 -15.34 5.26
N PHE A 122 -2.73 -14.10 5.45
CA PHE A 122 -1.60 -13.55 4.66
C PHE A 122 -0.22 -13.99 5.18
N THR A 123 -0.16 -14.71 6.30
CA THR A 123 1.10 -15.09 6.95
C THR A 123 1.28 -16.60 7.01
N LYS A 124 1.95 -17.16 6.00
CA LYS A 124 2.81 -18.33 6.22
C LYS A 124 4.27 -17.87 6.20
N GLU A 125 4.75 -17.48 7.38
CA GLU A 125 5.93 -17.99 8.10
C GLU A 125 6.45 -16.92 9.10
N GLY A 126 6.19 -17.14 10.40
CA GLY A 126 6.61 -16.27 11.51
C GLY A 126 5.63 -15.13 11.81
N SER A 127 4.68 -15.37 12.74
CA SER A 127 3.56 -14.46 13.07
C SER A 127 4.01 -13.04 13.45
N LYS A 128 4.02 -12.14 12.46
CA LYS A 128 4.06 -10.69 12.67
C LYS A 128 2.63 -10.18 12.61
N GLN A 129 2.21 -9.47 13.65
CA GLN A 129 0.86 -8.92 13.79
C GLN A 129 0.58 -7.96 12.63
N THR A 130 -0.40 -8.26 11.77
CA THR A 130 -0.79 -7.37 10.68
C THR A 130 -1.67 -6.23 11.19
N PHE A 131 -1.53 -5.04 10.60
CA PHE A 131 -2.37 -3.87 10.92
C PHE A 131 -3.87 -4.22 10.91
N ASN A 132 -4.63 -3.57 11.79
CA ASN A 132 -6.07 -3.74 11.86
C ASN A 132 -6.75 -2.38 12.08
N ILE A 133 -7.76 -2.05 11.25
CA ILE A 133 -8.43 -0.75 11.32
C ILE A 133 -9.15 -0.50 12.65
N SER A 134 -9.60 -1.54 13.35
CA SER A 134 -10.21 -1.41 14.69
C SER A 134 -9.26 -0.76 15.70
N TRP A 135 -7.96 -0.80 15.45
CA TRP A 135 -6.96 -0.20 16.31
C TRP A 135 -7.00 1.33 16.32
N LEU A 136 -7.69 1.94 15.35
CA LEU A 136 -7.86 3.39 15.24
C LEU A 136 -9.15 3.90 15.91
N SER A 137 -10.01 3.02 16.44
CA SER A 137 -11.31 3.35 17.04
C SER A 137 -11.25 4.29 18.25
N GLY A 138 -10.09 4.41 18.91
CA GLY A 138 -9.85 5.31 20.04
C GLY A 138 -9.59 6.77 19.67
N GLY A 139 -9.63 7.13 18.38
CA GLY A 139 -9.33 8.47 17.88
C GLY A 139 -7.82 8.69 17.71
N HIS A 140 -7.32 8.48 16.50
CA HIS A 140 -5.92 8.70 16.15
C HIS A 140 -5.70 10.12 15.61
N PRO A 141 -4.60 10.82 15.98
CA PRO A 141 -4.42 12.25 15.72
C PRO A 141 -4.46 12.65 14.23
N PHE A 142 -4.07 11.76 13.33
CA PHE A 142 -4.03 12.03 11.88
C PHE A 142 -4.47 10.85 11.00
N LEU A 143 -4.94 9.75 11.60
CA LEU A 143 -5.48 8.60 10.87
C LEU A 143 -6.96 8.48 11.23
N ASP A 144 -7.81 9.18 10.49
CA ASP A 144 -9.26 9.10 10.70
C ASP A 144 -9.81 7.81 10.06
N PRO A 145 -10.34 6.85 10.85
CA PRO A 145 -10.88 5.60 10.31
C PRO A 145 -11.98 5.85 9.27
N VAL A 146 -12.83 6.86 9.49
CA VAL A 146 -13.96 7.16 8.61
C VAL A 146 -13.46 7.61 7.23
N SER A 147 -12.50 8.53 7.20
CA SER A 147 -11.86 8.99 5.97
C SER A 147 -11.11 7.87 5.24
N LEU A 148 -10.40 7.00 5.97
CA LEU A 148 -9.66 5.88 5.40
C LEU A 148 -10.60 4.84 4.77
N THR A 149 -11.66 4.44 5.47
CA THR A 149 -12.68 3.54 4.92
C THR A 149 -13.42 4.18 3.73
N SER A 150 -13.70 5.48 3.79
CA SER A 150 -14.31 6.20 2.65
C SER A 150 -13.40 6.21 1.42
N GLU A 151 -12.09 6.44 1.59
CA GLU A 151 -11.10 6.35 0.51
C GLU A 151 -11.04 4.93 -0.08
N ALA A 152 -10.99 3.90 0.78
CA ALA A 152 -10.99 2.52 0.33
C ALA A 152 -12.26 2.14 -0.45
N ASN A 153 -13.44 2.56 0.02
CA ASN A 153 -14.70 2.36 -0.71
C ASN A 153 -14.70 3.06 -2.07
N ARG A 154 -14.10 4.26 -2.18
CA ARG A 154 -13.92 4.95 -3.48
C ARG A 154 -13.01 4.16 -4.42
N MET A 155 -11.94 3.55 -3.89
CA MET A 155 -11.03 2.70 -4.66
C MET A 155 -11.71 1.41 -5.13
N LEU A 156 -12.56 0.80 -4.29
CA LEU A 156 -13.42 -0.31 -4.70
C LEU A 156 -14.35 0.09 -5.85
N GLY A 157 -15.03 1.24 -5.75
CA GLY A 157 -15.84 1.77 -6.84
C GLY A 157 -15.04 1.93 -8.14
N THR A 158 -13.80 2.41 -8.03
CA THR A 158 -12.91 2.56 -9.20
C THR A 158 -12.53 1.21 -9.84
N LEU A 159 -12.34 0.14 -9.05
CA LEU A 159 -12.14 -1.21 -9.59
C LEU A 159 -13.38 -1.71 -10.35
N MET A 160 -14.58 -1.40 -9.85
CA MET A 160 -15.83 -1.73 -10.53
C MET A 160 -15.97 -0.95 -11.85
N ASP A 161 -15.62 0.33 -11.87
CA ASP A 161 -15.65 1.16 -13.08
C ASP A 161 -14.67 0.65 -14.16
N LEU A 162 -13.48 0.21 -13.75
CA LEU A 162 -12.52 -0.45 -14.64
C LEU A 162 -13.07 -1.75 -15.22
N LEU A 163 -13.76 -2.55 -14.41
CA LEU A 163 -14.40 -3.78 -14.88
C LEU A 163 -15.53 -3.50 -15.88
N GLN A 164 -16.35 -2.47 -15.63
CA GLN A 164 -17.39 -2.04 -16.59
C GLN A 164 -16.79 -1.57 -17.92
N SER A 165 -15.58 -1.02 -17.89
CA SER A 165 -14.84 -0.56 -19.06
C SER A 165 -13.96 -1.64 -19.69
N ALA A 166 -14.13 -2.92 -19.33
CA ALA A 166 -13.26 -4.02 -19.73
C ALA A 166 -13.02 -4.13 -21.24
N CYS A 167 -14.00 -3.79 -22.08
CA CYS A 167 -13.86 -3.82 -23.54
C CYS A 167 -12.72 -2.94 -24.08
N ASN A 168 -12.29 -1.93 -23.31
CA ASN A 168 -11.24 -0.99 -23.69
C ASN A 168 -9.89 -1.25 -23.01
N LEU A 169 -9.77 -2.34 -22.24
CA LEU A 169 -8.59 -2.64 -21.42
C LEU A 169 -7.82 -3.85 -21.96
N PRO A 170 -6.49 -3.88 -21.78
CA PRO A 170 -5.71 -5.09 -22.04
C PRO A 170 -6.22 -6.27 -21.21
N GLY A 171 -6.27 -7.47 -21.78
CA GLY A 171 -6.79 -8.67 -21.11
C GLY A 171 -6.12 -8.96 -19.75
N SER A 172 -4.82 -8.71 -19.62
CA SER A 172 -4.10 -8.87 -18.36
C SER A 172 -4.55 -7.89 -17.26
N VAL A 173 -4.97 -6.67 -17.65
CA VAL A 173 -5.54 -5.68 -16.72
C VAL A 173 -6.90 -6.15 -16.24
N ILE A 174 -7.76 -6.63 -17.14
CA ILE A 174 -9.09 -7.17 -16.80
C ILE A 174 -8.96 -8.33 -15.80
N ILE A 175 -8.11 -9.31 -16.10
CA ILE A 175 -7.86 -10.46 -15.23
C ILE A 175 -7.37 -9.99 -13.85
N THR A 176 -6.49 -8.98 -13.81
CA THR A 176 -5.98 -8.44 -12.55
C THR A 176 -7.09 -7.77 -11.74
N VAL A 177 -7.93 -6.94 -12.36
CA VAL A 177 -9.08 -6.29 -11.70
C VAL A 177 -10.06 -7.33 -11.15
N VAL A 178 -10.39 -8.37 -11.93
CA VAL A 178 -11.24 -9.48 -11.47
C VAL A 178 -10.62 -10.21 -10.27
N ASN A 179 -9.32 -10.47 -10.32
CA ASN A 179 -8.60 -11.11 -9.21
C ASN A 179 -8.59 -10.23 -7.97
N CYS A 180 -8.41 -8.91 -8.11
CA CYS A 180 -8.52 -7.96 -7.01
C CYS A 180 -9.89 -8.04 -6.37
N LEU A 181 -10.96 -7.85 -7.14
CA LEU A 181 -12.34 -7.88 -6.65
C LEU A 181 -12.68 -9.22 -5.98
N ASN A 182 -12.26 -10.35 -6.57
CA ASN A 182 -12.46 -11.66 -5.97
C ASN A 182 -11.70 -11.84 -4.65
N SER A 183 -10.53 -11.22 -4.47
CA SER A 183 -9.85 -11.20 -3.17
C SER A 183 -10.64 -10.38 -2.16
N LEU A 184 -11.14 -9.21 -2.56
CA LEU A 184 -11.94 -8.32 -1.70
C LEU A 184 -13.27 -8.95 -1.25
N CYS A 185 -13.85 -9.88 -2.01
CA CYS A 185 -15.08 -10.59 -1.64
C CYS A 185 -14.87 -11.85 -0.80
N ARG A 186 -13.62 -12.33 -0.69
CA ARG A 186 -13.27 -13.53 0.10
C ARG A 186 -12.90 -13.20 1.53
N GLU A 187 -12.56 -11.94 1.77
CA GLU A 187 -12.55 -11.33 3.10
C GLU A 187 -13.95 -10.85 3.47
#